data_AF-A0A369Z454-F1
#
_entry.id   AF-A0A369Z454-F1
#
_cell.length_a   1.000
_cell.length_b   1.000
_cell.length_c   1.000
_cell.angle_alpha   90.00
_cell.angle_beta   90.00
_cell.angle_gamma   90.00
#
_symmetry.space_group_name_H-M   'P 1'
#
loop_
_entity.id
_entity.type
_entity.pdbx_description
1 polymer ?
#
loop_
_entity_poly.entity_id
_entity_poly.type
_entity_poly.pdbx_seq_one_letter_code
_entity_poly.pdbx_strand_id
1 'polypeptide(L)' 'MTRSSFYYKEIKRNYHEVKEAILSLYKKNRKRDGYRPMTFKLRQMGFNLNHKTVLKLMNELGIHSILRKKRHG' A
#
# COMPACT_ATOMS: atom_id res chain seq x y z
N MET A 1 -12.86 24.85 -12.38
CA MET A 1 -11.97 25.55 -11.42
C MET A 1 -10.56 25.01 -11.59
N THR A 2 -9.58 25.88 -11.83
CA THR A 2 -8.15 25.54 -11.94
C THR A 2 -7.57 25.29 -10.55
N ARG A 3 -6.85 24.18 -10.37
CA ARG A 3 -6.21 23.83 -9.09
C ARG A 3 -4.94 24.67 -8.94
N SER A 4 -4.82 25.47 -7.88
CA SER A 4 -3.63 26.29 -7.65
C SER A 4 -2.41 25.39 -7.40
N SER A 5 -1.40 25.49 -8.28
CA SER A 5 -0.15 24.74 -8.17
C SER A 5 0.76 25.26 -7.05
N PHE A 6 0.55 26.51 -6.62
CA PHE A 6 1.34 27.18 -5.57
C PHE A 6 1.49 26.38 -4.27
N TYR A 7 0.44 25.67 -3.85
CA TYR A 7 0.42 24.92 -2.59
C TYR A 7 0.85 23.45 -2.72
N TYR A 8 0.93 22.91 -3.94
CA TYR A 8 1.25 21.50 -4.16
C TYR A 8 2.73 21.35 -4.52
N LYS A 9 3.57 21.14 -3.50
CA LYS A 9 4.98 20.77 -3.69
C LYS A 9 5.12 19.24 -3.67
N GLU A 10 5.67 18.66 -4.73
CA GLU A 10 5.94 17.22 -4.77
C GLU A 10 7.08 16.86 -3.81
N ILE A 11 6.73 16.24 -2.68
CA ILE A 11 7.72 15.66 -1.77
C ILE A 11 8.06 14.26 -2.29
N LYS A 12 9.24 14.10 -2.89
CA LYS A 12 9.78 12.79 -3.27
C LYS A 12 10.12 12.01 -2.00
N ARG A 13 9.23 11.10 -1.60
CA ARG A 13 9.50 10.14 -0.52
C ARG A 13 10.01 8.84 -1.15
N ASN A 14 11.14 8.34 -0.67
CA ASN A 14 11.65 7.05 -1.08
C ASN A 14 10.95 5.95 -0.28
N TYR A 15 10.28 5.03 -0.97
CA TYR A 15 9.57 3.89 -0.36
C TYR A 15 10.16 2.54 -0.78
N HIS A 16 11.42 2.50 -1.20
CA HIS A 16 12.07 1.30 -1.73
C HIS A 16 11.98 0.12 -0.75
N GLU A 17 12.39 0.30 0.50
CA GLU A 17 12.35 -0.74 1.54
C GLU A 17 10.93 -1.26 1.81
N VAL A 18 9.95 -0.35 1.80
CA VAL A 18 8.55 -0.70 2.01
C VAL A 18 8.02 -1.52 0.83
N LYS A 19 8.39 -1.15 -0.40
CA LYS A 19 8.00 -1.90 -1.61
C LYS A 19 8.55 -3.32 -1.58
N GLU A 20 9.82 -3.49 -1.19
CA GLU A 20 10.44 -4.80 -1.00
C GLU A 20 9.74 -5.62 0.11
N ALA A 21 9.44 -4.99 1.25
CA ALA A 21 8.70 -5.65 2.34
C ALA A 21 7.30 -6.10 1.90
N ILE A 22 6.57 -5.26 1.14
CA ILE A 22 5.27 -5.59 0.55
C ILE A 22 5.41 -6.81 -0.38
N LEU A 23 6.39 -6.82 -1.28
CA LEU A 23 6.61 -7.93 -2.20
C LEU A 23 6.91 -9.24 -1.48
N SER A 24 7.78 -9.19 -0.45
CA SER A 24 8.13 -10.34 0.37
C SER A 24 6.90 -10.91 1.11
N LEU A 25 6.14 -10.05 1.79
CA LEU A 25 4.91 -10.44 2.48
C LEU A 25 3.85 -10.97 1.51
N TYR A 26 3.71 -10.38 0.33
CA TYR A 26 2.74 -10.81 -0.68
C TYR A 26 3.04 -12.21 -1.21
N LYS A 27 4.31 -12.52 -1.48
CA LYS A 27 4.76 -13.86 -1.87
C LYS A 27 4.53 -14.87 -0.74
N LYS A 28 4.91 -14.52 0.49
CA LYS A 28 4.73 -15.37 1.70
C LYS A 28 3.26 -15.72 1.94
N ASN A 29 2.35 -14.77 1.76
CA ASN A 29 0.92 -14.94 2.04
C ASN A 29 0.12 -15.46 0.83
N ARG A 30 0.79 -16.03 -0.18
CA ARG A 30 0.18 -16.61 -1.39
C ARG A 30 -0.81 -15.66 -2.06
N LYS A 31 -0.48 -14.36 -2.10
CA LYS A 31 -1.28 -13.30 -2.74
C LYS A 31 -2.70 -13.08 -2.15
N ARG A 32 -2.96 -13.57 -0.93
CA ARG A 32 -4.28 -13.46 -0.27
C ARG A 32 -4.49 -12.09 0.37
N ASP A 33 -3.42 -11.47 0.85
CA ASP A 33 -3.54 -10.22 1.60
C ASP A 33 -3.81 -9.02 0.69
N GLY A 34 -4.84 -8.27 1.06
CA GLY A 34 -5.05 -6.92 0.53
C GLY A 34 -4.33 -5.87 1.36
N TYR A 35 -4.53 -4.60 1.00
CA TYR A 35 -3.82 -3.49 1.66
C TYR A 35 -4.11 -3.37 3.16
N ARG A 36 -5.31 -3.75 3.65
CA ARG A 36 -5.65 -3.71 5.08
C ARG A 36 -4.79 -4.69 5.90
N PRO A 37 -4.83 -6.02 5.65
CA PRO A 37 -3.93 -6.97 6.31
C PRO A 37 -2.45 -6.63 6.11
N MET A 38 -2.08 -6.15 4.91
CA MET A 38 -0.70 -5.76 4.62
C MET A 38 -0.23 -4.60 5.49
N THR A 39 -1.09 -3.60 5.74
CA THR A 39 -0.78 -2.46 6.60
C THR A 39 -0.50 -2.91 8.04
N PHE A 40 -1.26 -3.87 8.58
CA PHE A 40 -1.01 -4.41 9.92
C PHE A 40 0.34 -5.13 10.01
N LYS A 41 0.68 -5.96 9.01
CA LYS A 41 1.95 -6.69 8.96
C LYS A 41 3.15 -5.73 8.84
N LEU A 42 3.02 -4.70 8.01
CA LEU A 42 4.03 -3.65 7.88
C LEU A 42 4.22 -2.90 9.20
N ARG A 43 3.13 -2.59 9.92
CA ARG A 43 3.21 -1.93 11.23
C ARG A 43 3.88 -2.81 12.28
N GLN A 44 3.66 -4.12 12.27
CA GLN A 44 4.37 -5.07 13.13
C GLN A 44 5.88 -5.14 12.82
N MET A 45 6.27 -4.90 11.57
CA MET A 45 7.67 -4.78 11.16
C MET A 45 8.28 -3.40 11.46
N GLY A 46 7.53 -2.47 12.07
CA GLY A 46 8.00 -1.12 12.42
C GLY A 46 7.71 -0.05 11.36
N PHE A 47 7.05 -0.38 10.24
CA PHE A 47 6.67 0.62 9.24
C PHE A 47 5.37 1.33 9.64
N ASN A 48 5.50 2.55 10.15
CA ASN A 48 4.36 3.39 10.52
C ASN A 48 3.83 4.18 9.31
N LEU A 49 3.21 3.47 8.36
CA LEU A 49 2.60 4.06 7.17
C LEU A 49 1.08 4.10 7.24
N ASN A 50 0.49 5.12 6.62
CA ASN A 50 -0.96 5.19 6.45
C ASN A 50 -1.44 4.08 5.50
N HIS A 51 -2.61 3.50 5.78
CA HIS A 51 -3.23 2.49 4.90
C HIS A 51 -3.45 3.00 3.47
N LYS A 52 -3.66 4.32 3.28
CA LYS A 52 -3.75 4.94 1.95
C LYS A 52 -2.42 4.91 1.19
N THR A 53 -1.31 5.14 1.88
CA THR A 53 0.03 5.04 1.29
C THR A 53 0.37 3.59 0.93
N VAL A 54 0.04 2.63 1.80
CA VAL A 54 0.22 1.21 1.49
C VAL A 54 -0.61 0.81 0.26
N LEU A 55 -1.87 1.24 0.18
CA LEU A 55 -2.70 1.01 -1.01
C LEU A 55 -2.09 1.62 -2.27
N LYS A 56 -1.59 2.87 -2.21
CA LYS A 56 -0.91 3.51 -3.34
C LYS A 56 0.29 2.70 -3.80
N LEU A 57 1.15 2.28 -2.88
CA LEU A 57 2.35 1.48 -3.18
C LEU A 57 2.00 0.12 -3.77
N MET A 58 0.97 -0.55 -3.25
CA MET A 58 0.49 -1.81 -3.81
C MET A 58 -0.04 -1.64 -5.24
N ASN A 59 -0.77 -0.56 -5.51
CA ASN A 59 -1.26 -0.25 -6.86
C ASN A 59 -0.09 0.06 -7.83
N GLU A 60 0.92 0.82 -7.39
CA GLU A 60 2.14 1.07 -8.17
C GLU A 60 2.89 -0.21 -8.52
N LEU A 61 2.85 -1.21 -7.63
CA LEU A 61 3.45 -2.53 -7.84
C LEU A 61 2.52 -3.51 -8.59
N GLY A 62 1.28 -3.13 -8.92
CA GLY A 62 0.29 -4.02 -9.55
C GLY A 62 -0.18 -5.17 -8.66
N ILE A 63 -0.09 -5.01 -7.34
CA ILE A 63 -0.38 -6.06 -6.35
C ILE A 63 -1.79 -5.90 -5.80
N HIS A 64 -2.59 -6.95 -5.92
CA HIS A 64 -3.94 -7.00 -5.39
C HIS A 64 -4.23 -8.34 -4.72
N SER A 65 -5.11 -8.34 -3.72
CA SER A 65 -5.59 -9.58 -3.13
C SER A 65 -6.35 -10.39 -4.18
N ILE A 66 -6.05 -11.69 -4.26
CA ILE A 66 -6.83 -12.64 -5.06
C ILE A 66 -8.24 -12.84 -4.47
N LEU A 67 -8.41 -12.61 -3.16
CA LEU A 67 -9.68 -12.83 -2.51
C LEU A 67 -10.69 -11.75 -2.95
N ARG A 68 -11.80 -12.19 -3.55
CA ARG A 68 -12.91 -11.32 -3.90
C ARG A 68 -13.49 -10.71 -2.62
N LYS A 69 -13.68 -9.38 -2.62
CA LYS A 69 -14.34 -8.69 -1.50
C LYS A 69 -15.73 -9.29 -1.26
N LYS A 70 -16.00 -9.71 -0.03
CA LYS A 70 -17.36 -10.11 0.37
C LYS A 70 -18.25 -8.87 0.29
N ARG A 71 -19.30 -8.92 -0.53
CA ARG A 71 -20.36 -7.90 -0.50
C ARG A 71 -21.21 -8.21 0.72
N HIS A 72 -21.20 -7.31 1.70
CA HIS A 72 -22.23 -7.30 2.73
C HIS A 72 -23.40 -6.54 2.10
N GLY A 73 -24.46 -7.27 1.78
CA GLY A 73 -25.76 -6.71 1.39
C GLY A 73 -26.50 -6.23 2.62
#